data_AF-A0AA95K631-F1
#
_entry.id   AF-A0AA95K631-F1
#
_cell.length_a   1.000
_cell.length_b   1.000
_cell.length_c   1.000
_cell.angle_alpha   90.00
_cell.angle_beta   90.00
_cell.angle_gamma   90.00
#
_symmetry.space_group_name_H-M   'P 1'
#
loop_
_entity.id
_entity.type
_entity.pdbx_description
1 polymer ?
#
loop_
_entity_poly.entity_id
_entity_poly.type
_entity_poly.pdbx_seq_one_letter_code
_entity_poly.pdbx_strand_id
1 'polypeptide(L)'
;MKLLNKFVLFKLSLVFCCANAQNVYQINILESREPVTFTIDSYNTISFISFPKYLNGNLNFSNVSLGNFYPGGVNVSNCATVESRARNAVNQMFPESMRIEQKNMVRKNGTVLINLNSGVSFALSNFRRKVLDKAAEVMHTDISKFDLDNSFQIDKVTYTIDYDKNSITNIIDSKDEIKPQTDKFLNQLFFNNGYTSTEISASDLICDLYSGKAKIKMIFSGKYGKQTTTTYLLERSEIEAVYQNMLLHSNDYYDLSAYNSKNKNLVLSGMYLKESLDKINKFDLDKKIFLSIYEQIVSQESGKVILNIDNQTLYKKMEVQDNKPYTYLGNVTFDYKP
;
A
#
# COMPACT_ATOMS: atom_id res chain seq x y z
N MET A 1 -39.20 35.84 50.07
CA MET A 1 -39.47 35.01 48.86
C MET A 1 -38.79 35.71 47.69
N LYS A 2 -37.65 35.21 47.19
CA LYS A 2 -37.54 34.32 46.00
C LYS A 2 -38.30 34.95 44.81
N LEU A 3 -37.63 35.46 43.78
CA LEU A 3 -36.92 34.63 42.80
C LEU A 3 -35.66 35.29 42.23
N LEU A 4 -34.60 34.50 42.26
CA LEU A 4 -33.38 34.60 41.47
C LEU A 4 -33.62 34.27 39.98
N ASN A 5 -32.60 34.60 39.17
CA ASN A 5 -32.02 33.78 38.10
C ASN A 5 -32.61 33.87 36.67
N LYS A 6 -31.93 34.61 35.78
CA LYS A 6 -30.96 34.05 34.81
C LYS A 6 -30.55 35.10 33.77
N PHE A 7 -29.48 35.85 34.07
CA PHE A 7 -28.61 36.40 33.02
C PHE A 7 -27.69 35.26 32.57
N VAL A 8 -28.02 34.61 31.46
CA VAL A 8 -27.09 33.69 30.79
C VAL A 8 -26.21 34.54 29.87
N LEU A 9 -25.11 35.02 30.43
CA LEU A 9 -23.96 35.50 29.66
C LEU A 9 -23.37 34.30 28.93
N PHE A 10 -23.78 34.09 27.68
CA PHE A 10 -23.07 33.21 26.77
C PHE A 10 -21.70 33.83 26.50
N LYS A 11 -20.68 33.40 27.25
CA LYS A 11 -19.29 33.53 26.82
C LYS A 11 -19.15 32.69 25.56
N LEU A 12 -19.30 33.33 24.39
CA LEU A 12 -18.80 32.80 23.14
C LEU A 12 -17.26 32.82 23.25
N SER A 13 -16.70 31.78 23.85
CA SER A 13 -15.30 31.45 23.63
C SER A 13 -15.17 31.06 22.17
N LEU A 14 -14.79 32.04 21.34
CA LEU A 14 -14.17 31.83 20.04
C LEU A 14 -12.93 30.98 20.27
N VAL A 15 -13.13 29.66 20.27
CA VAL A 15 -12.08 28.72 19.98
C VAL A 15 -11.74 28.99 18.52
N PHE A 16 -10.72 29.82 18.31
CA PHE A 16 -9.92 29.78 17.09
C PHE A 16 -9.34 28.37 17.02
N CYS A 17 -10.10 27.44 16.46
CA CYS A 17 -9.56 26.23 15.92
C CYS A 17 -8.83 26.67 14.66
N CYS A 18 -7.56 27.06 14.81
CA CYS A 18 -6.61 26.98 13.70
C CYS A 18 -6.44 25.49 13.42
N ALA A 19 -7.44 24.87 12.79
CA ALA A 19 -7.18 23.72 11.96
C ALA A 19 -6.23 24.25 10.89
N ASN A 20 -4.95 23.90 11.00
CA ASN A 20 -4.02 24.01 9.89
C ASN A 20 -4.65 23.22 8.74
N ALA A 21 -5.40 23.91 7.88
CA ALA A 21 -5.83 23.36 6.61
C ALA A 21 -4.54 23.19 5.82
N GLN A 22 -3.93 22.01 5.93
CA GLN A 22 -2.88 21.62 5.01
C GLN A 22 -3.52 21.67 3.62
N ASN A 23 -3.06 22.63 2.81
CA ASN A 23 -3.56 22.75 1.45
C ASN A 23 -3.25 21.44 0.72
N VAL A 24 -4.32 20.80 0.24
CA VAL A 24 -4.22 19.57 -0.56
C VAL A 24 -4.13 19.95 -2.01
N TYR A 25 -3.06 19.52 -2.67
CA TYR A 25 -2.79 19.74 -4.08
C TYR A 25 -3.02 18.45 -4.86
N GLN A 26 -3.29 18.58 -6.16
CA GLN A 26 -3.66 17.46 -7.02
C GLN A 26 -2.92 17.50 -8.36
N ILE A 27 -2.55 16.33 -8.87
CA ILE A 27 -2.05 16.12 -10.24
C ILE A 27 -2.90 15.05 -10.90
N ASN A 28 -3.53 15.44 -12.01
CA ASN A 28 -4.27 14.52 -12.86
C ASN A 28 -3.29 13.63 -13.64
N ILE A 29 -3.65 12.36 -13.78
CA ILE A 29 -2.97 11.40 -14.67
C ILE A 29 -3.91 10.99 -15.79
N LEU A 30 -3.38 10.60 -16.94
CA LEU A 30 -4.22 10.28 -18.12
C LEU A 30 -4.96 8.95 -17.94
N GLU A 31 -4.37 8.06 -17.14
CA GLU A 31 -4.79 6.68 -16.98
C GLU A 31 -5.83 6.51 -15.86
N SER A 32 -6.23 7.59 -15.18
CA SER A 32 -7.28 7.57 -14.18
C SER A 32 -8.15 8.82 -14.23
N ARG A 33 -9.35 8.69 -13.67
CA ARG A 33 -10.20 9.84 -13.32
C ARG A 33 -9.86 10.39 -11.93
N GLU A 34 -9.14 9.62 -11.13
CA GLU A 34 -8.68 10.03 -9.80
C GLU A 34 -7.32 10.73 -9.95
N PRO A 35 -7.09 11.86 -9.28
CA PRO A 35 -5.78 12.48 -9.23
C PRO A 35 -4.89 11.81 -8.18
N VAL A 36 -3.59 12.02 -8.30
CA VAL A 36 -2.67 11.88 -7.17
C VAL A 36 -2.78 13.14 -6.33
N THR A 37 -2.91 12.99 -5.01
CA THR A 37 -3.02 14.13 -4.08
C THR A 37 -1.85 14.18 -3.10
N PHE A 38 -1.41 15.39 -2.75
CA PHE A 38 -0.27 15.62 -1.87
C PHE A 38 -0.42 16.91 -1.07
N THR A 39 0.34 17.04 0.02
CA THR A 39 0.49 18.27 0.82
C THR A 39 1.91 18.79 0.74
N ILE A 40 2.08 20.06 1.10
CA ILE A 40 3.39 20.69 1.33
C ILE A 40 3.36 21.26 2.75
N ASP A 41 4.32 20.89 3.59
CA ASP A 41 4.44 21.43 4.94
C ASP A 41 5.24 22.74 4.99
N SER A 42 5.35 23.33 6.19
CA SER A 42 6.12 24.57 6.41
C SER A 42 7.62 24.44 6.20
N TYR A 43 8.13 23.21 6.09
CA TYR A 43 9.54 22.89 5.83
C TYR A 43 9.78 22.51 4.36
N ASN A 44 8.80 22.74 3.48
CA ASN A 44 8.81 22.34 2.07
C ASN A 44 8.92 20.82 1.85
N THR A 45 8.46 20.02 2.82
CA THR A 45 8.32 18.58 2.64
C THR A 45 7.02 18.29 1.90
N ILE A 46 7.11 17.56 0.79
CA ILE A 46 5.97 17.09 0.02
C ILE A 46 5.60 15.68 0.47
N SER A 47 4.36 15.50 0.94
CA SER A 47 3.86 14.20 1.40
C SER A 47 2.64 13.77 0.58
N PHE A 48 2.65 12.53 0.09
CA PHE A 48 1.51 11.97 -0.65
C PHE A 48 0.36 11.59 0.28
N ILE A 49 -0.85 12.01 -0.07
CA ILE A 49 -2.08 11.70 0.68
C ILE A 49 -2.79 10.51 0.04
N SER A 50 -2.90 10.50 -1.29
CA SER A 50 -3.57 9.42 -2.01
C SER A 50 -3.03 9.24 -3.42
N PHE A 51 -3.13 7.99 -3.89
CA PHE A 51 -2.87 7.58 -5.26
C PHE A 51 -4.14 7.00 -5.89
N PRO A 52 -4.30 7.12 -7.22
CA PRO A 52 -5.42 6.53 -7.97
C PRO A 52 -5.52 5.02 -7.78
N LYS A 53 -6.73 4.53 -7.55
CA LYS A 53 -7.02 3.10 -7.31
C LYS A 53 -7.61 2.40 -8.53
N TYR A 54 -8.15 3.15 -9.48
CA TYR A 54 -8.73 2.60 -10.71
C TYR A 54 -8.01 3.18 -11.91
N LEU A 55 -7.37 2.30 -12.67
CA LEU A 55 -6.48 2.64 -13.77
C LEU A 55 -6.92 1.96 -15.07
N ASN A 56 -6.77 2.69 -16.16
CA ASN A 56 -6.98 2.21 -17.52
C ASN A 56 -5.62 1.98 -18.17
N GLY A 57 -5.23 0.72 -18.22
CA GLY A 57 -4.04 0.26 -18.92
C GLY A 57 -4.30 0.09 -20.41
N ASN A 58 -3.23 0.06 -21.18
CA ASN A 58 -3.29 -0.19 -22.62
C ASN A 58 -2.50 -1.43 -22.96
N LEU A 59 -3.04 -2.25 -23.84
CA LEU A 59 -2.29 -3.32 -24.48
C LEU A 59 -2.21 -3.06 -25.99
N ASN A 60 -1.07 -3.37 -26.59
CA ASN A 60 -0.91 -3.41 -28.04
C ASN A 60 -0.09 -4.64 -28.45
N PHE A 61 -0.08 -4.95 -29.74
CA PHE A 61 0.59 -6.12 -30.29
C PHE A 61 1.69 -5.71 -31.25
N SER A 62 2.77 -6.49 -31.27
CA SER A 62 3.81 -6.40 -32.30
C SER A 62 4.09 -7.79 -32.83
N ASN A 63 4.10 -7.94 -34.16
CA ASN A 63 4.36 -9.23 -34.79
C ASN A 63 5.84 -9.59 -34.70
N VAL A 64 6.13 -10.81 -34.23
CA VAL A 64 7.47 -11.37 -34.28
C VAL A 64 7.57 -12.14 -35.61
N SER A 65 8.38 -11.64 -36.55
CA SER A 65 8.25 -11.95 -37.98
C SER A 65 8.91 -13.25 -38.45
N LEU A 66 9.51 -14.06 -37.58
CA LEU A 66 10.26 -15.25 -38.00
C LEU A 66 9.47 -16.54 -37.73
N GLY A 67 8.76 -17.04 -38.75
CA GLY A 67 8.27 -18.43 -38.79
C GLY A 67 6.82 -18.68 -38.37
N ASN A 68 5.95 -17.67 -38.31
CA ASN A 68 4.54 -17.84 -37.95
C ASN A 68 3.73 -18.58 -39.04
N PHE A 69 2.83 -19.47 -38.61
CA PHE A 69 1.90 -20.20 -39.50
C PHE A 69 0.86 -19.27 -40.14
N TYR A 70 0.56 -18.15 -39.48
CA TYR A 70 -0.20 -17.05 -40.06
C TYR A 70 0.77 -16.05 -40.70
N PRO A 71 0.71 -15.82 -42.03
CA PRO A 71 1.55 -14.83 -42.69
C PRO A 71 1.37 -13.45 -42.05
N GLY A 72 2.45 -12.88 -41.52
CA GLY A 72 2.39 -11.61 -40.79
C GLY A 72 1.83 -11.70 -39.36
N GLY A 73 1.74 -12.89 -38.76
CA GLY A 73 1.27 -13.09 -37.38
C GLY A 73 -0.25 -13.10 -37.22
N VAL A 74 -0.72 -13.32 -35.99
CA VAL A 74 -2.16 -13.30 -35.66
C VAL A 74 -2.64 -11.86 -35.59
N ASN A 75 -3.70 -11.54 -36.35
CA ASN A 75 -4.26 -10.21 -36.43
C ASN A 75 -5.78 -10.28 -36.64
N VAL A 76 -6.47 -9.13 -36.54
CA VAL A 76 -7.93 -9.05 -36.63
C VAL A 76 -8.50 -9.76 -37.87
N SER A 77 -7.81 -9.69 -39.02
CA SER A 77 -8.30 -10.26 -40.29
C SER A 77 -8.28 -11.79 -40.33
N ASN A 78 -7.41 -12.45 -39.56
CA ASN A 78 -7.29 -13.91 -39.57
C ASN A 78 -7.94 -14.59 -38.35
N CYS A 79 -8.56 -13.82 -37.44
CA CYS A 79 -9.23 -14.38 -36.27
C CYS A 79 -10.42 -15.29 -36.59
N ALA A 80 -11.13 -15.07 -37.70
CA ALA A 80 -12.17 -16.00 -38.16
C ALA A 80 -11.60 -17.38 -38.53
N THR A 81 -10.41 -17.42 -39.13
CA THR A 81 -9.70 -18.67 -39.44
C THR A 81 -9.25 -19.38 -38.16
N VAL A 82 -8.74 -18.62 -37.17
CA VAL A 82 -8.37 -19.15 -35.85
C VAL A 82 -9.58 -19.81 -35.18
N GLU A 83 -10.74 -19.15 -35.20
CA GLU A 83 -11.98 -19.68 -34.63
C GLU A 83 -12.43 -20.98 -35.33
N SER A 84 -12.39 -21.02 -36.66
CA SER A 84 -12.73 -22.23 -37.43
C SER A 84 -11.82 -23.42 -37.06
N ARG A 85 -10.51 -23.18 -36.93
CA ARG A 85 -9.54 -24.21 -36.51
C ARG A 85 -9.79 -24.67 -35.08
N ALA A 86 -10.14 -23.75 -34.17
CA ALA A 86 -10.50 -24.09 -32.79
C ALA A 86 -11.74 -25.01 -32.74
N ARG A 87 -12.76 -24.75 -33.56
CA ARG A 87 -13.94 -25.63 -33.67
C ARG A 87 -13.58 -27.01 -34.21
N ASN A 88 -12.68 -27.09 -35.19
CA ASN A 88 -12.20 -28.38 -35.70
C ASN A 88 -11.38 -29.16 -34.67
N ALA A 89 -10.61 -28.47 -33.82
CA ALA A 89 -9.79 -29.08 -32.78
C ALA A 89 -10.62 -29.87 -31.74
N VAL A 90 -11.90 -29.54 -31.57
CA VAL A 90 -12.80 -30.23 -30.63
C VAL A 90 -13.87 -31.09 -31.32
N ASN A 91 -13.89 -31.13 -32.66
CA ASN A 91 -14.88 -31.88 -33.41
C ASN A 91 -14.56 -33.39 -33.40
N GLN A 92 -15.38 -34.16 -32.70
CA GLN A 92 -15.23 -35.61 -32.50
C GLN A 92 -15.35 -36.43 -33.79
N MET A 93 -15.82 -35.86 -34.90
CA MET A 93 -15.81 -36.51 -36.21
C MET A 93 -14.40 -36.64 -36.80
N PHE A 94 -13.43 -35.83 -36.33
CA PHE A 94 -12.05 -35.91 -36.79
C PHE A 94 -11.21 -36.87 -35.92
N PRO A 95 -10.25 -37.59 -36.54
CA PRO A 95 -9.27 -38.38 -35.81
C PRO A 95 -8.50 -37.54 -34.77
N GLU A 96 -8.07 -38.18 -33.68
CA GLU A 96 -7.32 -37.52 -32.60
C GLU A 96 -6.06 -36.80 -33.12
N SER A 97 -5.32 -37.41 -34.05
CA SER A 97 -4.14 -36.79 -34.67
C SER A 97 -4.44 -35.44 -35.33
N MET A 98 -5.55 -35.35 -36.06
CA MET A 98 -5.99 -34.11 -36.70
C MET A 98 -6.48 -33.08 -35.66
N ARG A 99 -7.20 -33.52 -34.62
CA ARG A 99 -7.63 -32.64 -33.52
C ARG A 99 -6.43 -32.03 -32.79
N ILE A 100 -5.39 -32.82 -32.50
CA ILE A 100 -4.13 -32.37 -31.91
C ILE A 100 -3.42 -31.36 -32.83
N GLU A 101 -3.37 -31.63 -34.13
CA GLU A 101 -2.75 -30.73 -35.11
C GLU A 101 -3.46 -29.37 -35.15
N GLN A 102 -4.81 -29.37 -35.22
CA GLN A 102 -5.60 -28.13 -35.20
C GLN A 102 -5.43 -27.37 -33.88
N LYS A 103 -5.41 -28.08 -32.74
CA LYS A 103 -5.12 -27.46 -31.44
C LYS A 103 -3.74 -26.80 -31.43
N ASN A 104 -2.71 -27.48 -31.92
CA ASN A 104 -1.36 -26.92 -32.03
C ASN A 104 -1.31 -25.71 -32.97
N MET A 105 -2.04 -25.70 -34.08
CA MET A 105 -2.11 -24.54 -34.98
C MET A 105 -2.74 -23.31 -34.32
N VAL A 106 -3.71 -23.50 -33.41
CA VAL A 106 -4.28 -22.40 -32.63
C VAL A 106 -3.32 -21.98 -31.50
N ARG A 107 -2.72 -22.94 -30.77
CA ARG A 107 -1.98 -22.68 -29.53
C ARG A 107 -0.49 -22.40 -29.71
N LYS A 108 0.17 -22.98 -30.70
CA LYS A 108 1.65 -23.00 -30.76
C LYS A 108 2.22 -22.26 -31.96
N ASN A 109 1.44 -22.08 -33.01
CA ASN A 109 1.96 -21.62 -34.30
C ASN A 109 1.56 -20.17 -34.66
N GLY A 110 1.20 -19.37 -33.66
CA GLY A 110 0.92 -17.95 -33.81
C GLY A 110 1.47 -17.17 -32.62
N THR A 111 2.60 -16.52 -32.83
CA THR A 111 3.36 -15.79 -31.81
C THR A 111 3.25 -14.29 -32.02
N VAL A 112 2.89 -13.57 -30.96
CA VAL A 112 2.91 -12.10 -30.92
C VAL A 112 3.59 -11.62 -29.66
N LEU A 113 4.20 -10.45 -29.74
CA LEU A 113 4.65 -9.70 -28.57
C LEU A 113 3.48 -8.85 -28.08
N ILE A 114 2.99 -9.13 -26.87
CA ILE A 114 2.00 -8.30 -26.19
C ILE A 114 2.77 -7.25 -25.37
N ASN A 115 2.59 -5.97 -25.66
CA ASN A 115 3.08 -4.90 -24.81
C ASN A 115 1.94 -4.40 -23.91
N LEU A 116 2.19 -4.37 -22.61
CA LEU A 116 1.27 -3.89 -21.59
C LEU A 116 1.84 -2.61 -20.98
N ASN A 117 1.00 -1.59 -20.82
CA ASN A 117 1.29 -0.39 -20.04
C ASN A 117 0.15 -0.18 -19.03
N SER A 118 0.47 -0.28 -17.74
CA SER A 118 -0.47 -0.31 -16.63
C SER A 118 -1.06 1.04 -16.25
N GLY A 119 -0.49 2.14 -16.76
CA GLY A 119 -0.89 3.47 -16.35
C GLY A 119 -0.51 3.85 -14.92
N VAL A 120 0.31 3.05 -14.23
CA VAL A 120 0.95 3.41 -12.96
C VAL A 120 2.13 4.38 -13.23
N SER A 121 1.88 5.42 -14.04
CA SER A 121 2.89 6.40 -14.46
C SER A 121 3.46 7.18 -13.28
N PHE A 122 2.72 7.22 -12.15
CA PHE A 122 3.14 7.84 -10.90
C PHE A 122 4.21 7.08 -10.11
N ALA A 123 4.52 5.84 -10.48
CA ALA A 123 5.70 5.16 -9.96
C ALA A 123 7.02 5.72 -10.55
N LEU A 124 6.95 6.41 -11.69
CA LEU A 124 8.11 6.83 -12.48
C LEU A 124 8.74 8.13 -11.95
N SER A 125 10.05 8.28 -12.17
CA SER A 125 10.81 9.49 -11.85
C SER A 125 10.25 10.75 -12.52
N ASN A 126 9.78 10.65 -13.76
CA ASN A 126 9.17 11.76 -14.48
C ASN A 126 7.91 12.30 -13.79
N PHE A 127 7.14 11.43 -13.13
CA PHE A 127 5.99 11.90 -12.36
C PHE A 127 6.42 12.67 -11.11
N ARG A 128 7.45 12.19 -10.41
CA ARG A 128 8.04 12.90 -9.25
C ARG A 128 8.49 14.31 -9.65
N ARG A 129 9.08 14.46 -10.83
CA ARG A 129 9.44 15.77 -11.36
C ARG A 129 8.21 16.68 -11.55
N LYS A 130 7.11 16.15 -12.09
CA LYS A 130 5.84 16.91 -12.21
C LYS A 130 5.29 17.36 -10.85
N VAL A 131 5.43 16.54 -9.81
CA VAL A 131 5.05 16.90 -8.43
C VAL A 131 5.88 18.08 -7.93
N LEU A 132 7.21 18.02 -8.09
CA LEU A 132 8.12 19.09 -7.72
C LEU A 132 7.84 20.39 -8.50
N ASP A 133 7.65 20.30 -9.82
CA ASP A 133 7.33 21.46 -10.65
C ASP A 133 5.99 22.09 -10.21
N LYS A 134 4.99 21.28 -9.84
CA LYS A 134 3.72 21.80 -9.32
C LYS A 134 3.86 22.47 -7.96
N ALA A 135 4.68 21.90 -7.08
CA ALA A 135 4.97 22.49 -5.76
C ALA A 135 5.70 23.84 -5.90
N ALA A 136 6.70 23.91 -6.79
CA ALA A 136 7.44 25.12 -7.14
C ALA A 136 6.54 26.23 -7.70
N GLU A 137 5.61 25.87 -8.59
CA GLU A 137 4.60 26.78 -9.14
C GLU A 137 3.74 27.40 -8.03
N VAL A 138 3.22 26.57 -7.13
CA VAL A 138 2.28 26.98 -6.07
C VAL A 138 2.96 27.81 -4.98
N MET A 139 4.19 27.45 -4.60
CA MET A 139 4.92 28.13 -3.52
C MET A 139 5.82 29.26 -4.04
N HIS A 140 5.83 29.50 -5.35
CA HIS A 140 6.67 30.51 -6.01
C HIS A 140 8.16 30.41 -5.65
N THR A 141 8.69 29.18 -5.65
CA THR A 141 10.10 28.91 -5.30
C THR A 141 10.69 27.85 -6.23
N ASP A 142 12.01 27.69 -6.19
CA ASP A 142 12.72 26.67 -6.96
C ASP A 142 12.49 25.25 -6.41
N ILE A 143 12.48 24.26 -7.30
CA ILE A 143 12.29 22.84 -6.98
C ILE A 143 13.33 22.28 -5.99
N SER A 144 14.55 22.84 -5.95
CA SER A 144 15.63 22.43 -5.04
C SER A 144 15.33 22.72 -3.56
N LYS A 145 14.27 23.49 -3.28
CA LYS A 145 13.83 23.80 -1.93
C LYS A 145 12.89 22.78 -1.33
N PHE A 146 12.44 21.78 -2.09
CA PHE A 146 11.53 20.75 -1.63
C PHE A 146 12.24 19.42 -1.35
N ASP A 147 11.79 18.75 -0.29
CA ASP A 147 12.03 17.33 -0.08
C ASP A 147 10.77 16.56 -0.45
N LEU A 148 10.89 15.54 -1.30
CA LEU A 148 9.75 14.76 -1.78
C LEU A 148 9.76 13.38 -1.13
N ASP A 149 8.66 13.04 -0.45
CA ASP A 149 8.45 11.69 0.05
C ASP A 149 8.48 10.67 -1.09
N ASN A 150 9.52 9.83 -1.10
CA ASN A 150 9.74 8.82 -2.13
C ASN A 150 9.43 7.40 -1.64
N SER A 151 8.42 7.26 -0.78
CA SER A 151 8.05 5.99 -0.15
C SER A 151 7.11 5.11 -0.99
N PHE A 152 6.60 5.59 -2.13
CA PHE A 152 5.72 4.79 -2.99
C PHE A 152 6.47 3.57 -3.56
N GLN A 153 5.95 2.38 -3.27
CA GLN A 153 6.50 1.12 -3.73
C GLN A 153 5.38 0.14 -4.05
N ILE A 154 5.50 -0.58 -5.17
CA ILE A 154 4.69 -1.77 -5.46
C ILE A 154 5.41 -3.00 -4.90
N ASP A 155 4.72 -3.75 -4.04
CA ASP A 155 5.26 -4.96 -3.41
C ASP A 155 4.81 -6.23 -4.16
N LYS A 156 3.59 -6.21 -4.73
CA LYS A 156 3.00 -7.38 -5.39
C LYS A 156 2.11 -6.97 -6.55
N VAL A 157 2.17 -7.74 -7.63
CA VAL A 157 1.22 -7.67 -8.74
C VAL A 157 0.61 -9.05 -8.96
N THR A 158 -0.71 -9.10 -9.11
CA THR A 158 -1.43 -10.30 -9.57
C THR A 158 -2.22 -9.97 -10.82
N TYR A 159 -2.51 -10.96 -11.65
CA TYR A 159 -3.34 -10.78 -12.84
C TYR A 159 -4.41 -11.86 -12.94
N THR A 160 -5.49 -11.51 -13.64
CA THR A 160 -6.51 -12.43 -14.12
C THR A 160 -6.80 -12.11 -15.58
N ILE A 161 -7.28 -13.10 -16.32
CA ILE A 161 -7.84 -12.90 -17.66
C ILE A 161 -9.30 -13.31 -17.59
N ASP A 162 -10.16 -12.33 -17.80
CA ASP A 162 -11.61 -12.56 -17.84
C ASP A 162 -12.00 -12.88 -19.28
N TYR A 163 -12.68 -14.00 -19.47
CA TYR A 163 -13.12 -14.48 -20.77
C TYR A 163 -14.64 -14.39 -20.89
N ASP A 164 -15.12 -13.80 -21.97
CA ASP A 164 -16.53 -13.90 -22.36
C ASP A 164 -16.87 -15.35 -22.72
N LYS A 165 -18.13 -15.73 -22.56
CA LYS A 165 -18.67 -17.06 -22.89
C LYS A 165 -18.33 -17.48 -24.33
N ASN A 166 -18.36 -16.53 -25.27
CA ASN A 166 -18.15 -16.76 -26.70
C ASN A 166 -16.69 -16.57 -27.17
N SER A 167 -15.74 -16.53 -26.24
CA SER A 167 -14.30 -16.48 -26.54
C SER A 167 -13.83 -17.77 -27.23
N ILE A 168 -12.88 -17.63 -28.16
CA ILE A 168 -12.26 -18.77 -28.85
C ILE A 168 -11.51 -19.64 -27.85
N THR A 169 -10.88 -19.03 -26.83
CA THR A 169 -10.18 -19.75 -25.76
C THR A 169 -11.09 -20.73 -25.00
N ASN A 170 -12.38 -20.42 -24.84
CA ASN A 170 -13.34 -21.34 -24.22
C ASN A 170 -13.70 -22.53 -25.13
N ILE A 171 -13.52 -22.44 -26.46
CA ILE A 171 -13.85 -23.54 -27.39
C ILE A 171 -12.90 -24.71 -27.19
N ILE A 172 -11.59 -24.45 -27.08
CA ILE A 172 -10.56 -25.49 -26.90
C ILE A 172 -10.51 -26.00 -25.46
N ASP A 173 -10.94 -25.17 -24.50
CA ASP A 173 -11.02 -25.47 -23.06
C ASP A 173 -9.73 -26.11 -22.50
N SER A 174 -8.64 -25.33 -22.54
CA SER A 174 -7.32 -25.73 -22.00
C SER A 174 -6.53 -24.49 -21.57
N LYS A 175 -7.15 -23.62 -20.76
CA LYS A 175 -6.57 -22.31 -20.35
C LYS A 175 -5.24 -22.46 -19.61
N ASP A 176 -5.03 -23.57 -18.93
CA ASP A 176 -3.79 -23.89 -18.21
C ASP A 176 -2.56 -23.95 -19.14
N GLU A 177 -2.74 -24.23 -20.44
CA GLU A 177 -1.65 -24.22 -21.43
C GLU A 177 -1.14 -22.81 -21.74
N ILE A 178 -1.98 -21.79 -21.53
CA ILE A 178 -1.62 -20.38 -21.75
C ILE A 178 -0.93 -19.80 -20.53
N LYS A 179 -1.31 -20.26 -19.34
CA LYS A 179 -0.93 -19.66 -18.06
C LYS A 179 0.58 -19.44 -17.89
N PRO A 180 1.48 -20.39 -18.23
CA PRO A 180 2.92 -20.16 -18.10
C PRO A 180 3.44 -19.01 -18.97
N GLN A 181 2.77 -18.72 -20.09
CA GLN A 181 3.14 -17.63 -20.98
C GLN A 181 2.61 -16.29 -20.46
N THR A 182 1.39 -16.26 -19.92
CA THR A 182 0.81 -15.06 -19.33
C THR A 182 1.38 -14.74 -17.95
N ASP A 183 1.91 -15.72 -17.22
CA ASP A 183 2.63 -15.49 -15.96
C ASP A 183 3.86 -14.60 -16.14
N LYS A 184 4.43 -14.57 -17.35
CA LYS A 184 5.55 -13.67 -17.71
C LYS A 184 5.17 -12.19 -17.70
N PHE A 185 3.88 -11.84 -17.68
CA PHE A 185 3.44 -10.47 -17.43
C PHE A 185 3.93 -9.96 -16.07
N LEU A 186 4.05 -10.86 -15.09
CA LEU A 186 4.52 -10.55 -13.74
C LEU A 186 6.04 -10.56 -13.70
N ASN A 187 6.66 -9.49 -14.19
CA ASN A 187 8.11 -9.32 -14.15
C ASN A 187 8.54 -8.01 -13.47
N GLN A 188 9.82 -7.93 -13.12
CA GLN A 188 10.38 -6.80 -12.39
C GLN A 188 10.27 -5.47 -13.15
N LEU A 189 10.37 -5.49 -14.50
CA LEU A 189 10.19 -4.29 -15.32
C LEU A 189 8.79 -3.70 -15.14
N PHE A 190 7.77 -4.57 -15.11
CA PHE A 190 6.40 -4.15 -14.89
C PHE A 190 6.17 -3.54 -13.52
N PHE A 191 6.84 -4.08 -12.49
CA PHE A 191 6.70 -3.61 -11.10
C PHE A 191 7.31 -2.22 -10.93
N ASN A 192 8.45 -1.98 -11.58
CA ASN A 192 9.19 -0.73 -11.46
C ASN A 192 8.66 0.37 -12.39
N ASN A 193 8.30 -0.02 -13.62
CA ASN A 193 8.05 0.95 -14.68
C ASN A 193 6.58 0.97 -15.16
N GLY A 194 5.75 0.05 -14.69
CA GLY A 194 4.38 -0.08 -15.15
C GLY A 194 4.25 -0.56 -16.60
N TYR A 195 5.33 -1.00 -17.26
CA TYR A 195 5.26 -1.54 -18.61
C TYR A 195 6.04 -2.85 -18.75
N THR A 196 5.57 -3.72 -19.65
CA THR A 196 6.23 -4.98 -19.99
C THR A 196 5.90 -5.39 -21.40
N SER A 197 6.77 -6.17 -22.00
CA SER A 197 6.56 -6.83 -23.28
C SER A 197 6.72 -8.33 -23.07
N THR A 198 5.76 -9.12 -23.52
CA THR A 198 5.75 -10.56 -23.32
C THR A 198 5.34 -11.26 -24.59
N GLU A 199 6.18 -12.18 -25.03
CA GLU A 199 5.88 -13.05 -26.17
C GLU A 199 4.90 -14.14 -25.75
N ILE A 200 3.79 -14.25 -26.48
CA ILE A 200 2.76 -15.25 -26.27
C ILE A 200 2.46 -15.94 -27.60
N SER A 201 2.47 -17.26 -27.55
CA SER A 201 1.97 -18.18 -28.55
C SER A 201 0.61 -18.70 -28.05
N ALA A 202 -0.47 -18.06 -28.49
CA ALA A 202 -1.86 -18.45 -28.20
C ALA A 202 -2.81 -17.64 -29.08
N SER A 203 -2.97 -18.06 -30.35
CA SER A 203 -3.71 -17.30 -31.38
C SER A 203 -5.15 -16.99 -30.97
N ASP A 204 -5.78 -17.91 -30.24
CA ASP A 204 -7.13 -17.74 -29.72
C ASP A 204 -7.22 -16.63 -28.67
N LEU A 205 -6.33 -16.63 -27.66
CA LEU A 205 -6.31 -15.57 -26.64
C LEU A 205 -6.02 -14.22 -27.31
N ILE A 206 -5.07 -14.19 -28.23
CA ILE A 206 -4.73 -12.98 -28.97
C ILE A 206 -5.95 -12.42 -29.71
N CYS A 207 -6.69 -13.28 -30.42
CA CYS A 207 -7.94 -12.91 -31.10
C CYS A 207 -9.06 -12.49 -30.14
N ASP A 208 -9.16 -13.13 -28.99
CA ASP A 208 -10.12 -12.74 -27.96
C ASP A 208 -9.76 -11.36 -27.35
N LEU A 209 -8.48 -11.04 -27.19
CA LEU A 209 -8.02 -9.73 -26.76
C LEU A 209 -8.25 -8.65 -27.84
N TYR A 210 -7.97 -8.95 -29.11
CA TYR A 210 -8.27 -8.04 -30.24
C TYR A 210 -9.77 -7.67 -30.29
N SER A 211 -10.64 -8.66 -30.11
CA SER A 211 -12.09 -8.50 -30.21
C SER A 211 -12.77 -8.05 -28.91
N GLY A 212 -12.01 -7.90 -27.82
CA GLY A 212 -12.54 -7.55 -26.49
C GLY A 212 -13.33 -8.68 -25.81
N LYS A 213 -13.31 -9.90 -26.35
CA LYS A 213 -13.88 -11.10 -25.74
C LYS A 213 -13.02 -11.65 -24.59
N ALA A 214 -11.79 -11.19 -24.45
CA ALA A 214 -10.98 -11.38 -23.26
C ALA A 214 -10.46 -10.03 -22.75
N LYS A 215 -10.30 -9.89 -21.43
CA LYS A 215 -9.70 -8.71 -20.80
C LYS A 215 -8.66 -9.13 -19.77
N ILE A 216 -7.47 -8.54 -19.86
CA ILE A 216 -6.45 -8.67 -18.83
C ILE A 216 -6.79 -7.67 -17.72
N LYS A 217 -6.85 -8.16 -16.48
CA LYS A 217 -6.99 -7.33 -15.28
C LYS A 217 -5.80 -7.57 -14.37
N MET A 218 -5.30 -6.52 -13.75
CA MET A 218 -4.19 -6.59 -12.81
C MET A 218 -4.51 -5.86 -11.52
N ILE A 219 -4.00 -6.40 -10.42
CA ILE A 219 -4.11 -5.82 -9.08
C ILE A 219 -2.69 -5.53 -8.59
N PHE A 220 -2.44 -4.27 -8.25
CA PHE A 220 -1.20 -3.76 -7.70
C PHE A 220 -1.40 -3.55 -6.21
N SER A 221 -0.55 -4.18 -5.39
CA SER A 221 -0.51 -3.97 -3.95
C SER A 221 0.83 -3.41 -3.55
N GLY A 222 0.83 -2.43 -2.67
CA GLY A 222 2.04 -1.74 -2.27
C GLY A 222 1.82 -0.82 -1.09
N LYS A 223 2.68 0.19 -0.98
CA LYS A 223 2.69 1.12 0.15
C LYS A 223 3.21 2.50 -0.23
N TYR A 224 2.85 3.53 0.52
CA TYR A 224 3.31 4.91 0.36
C TYR A 224 3.10 5.71 1.64
N GLY A 225 3.69 6.90 1.72
CA GLY A 225 3.58 7.79 2.86
C GLY A 225 4.20 7.24 4.14
N LYS A 226 4.08 8.05 5.19
CA LYS A 226 4.27 7.63 6.58
C LYS A 226 3.06 8.10 7.37
N GLN A 227 2.25 7.16 7.83
CA GLN A 227 1.24 7.43 8.82
C GLN A 227 1.94 7.40 10.18
N THR A 228 2.14 8.57 10.79
CA THR A 228 2.52 8.65 12.19
C THR A 228 1.29 8.33 13.03
N THR A 229 1.20 7.09 13.49
CA THR A 229 0.21 6.68 14.48
C THR A 229 0.82 6.77 15.86
N THR A 230 0.29 7.67 16.69
CA THR A 230 0.61 7.66 18.12
C THR A 230 -0.23 6.59 18.78
N THR A 231 0.43 5.54 19.25
CA THR A 231 -0.15 4.59 20.21
C THR A 231 0.42 4.89 21.59
N TYR A 232 -0.15 4.30 22.64
CA TYR A 232 0.34 4.48 24.00
C TYR A 232 0.64 3.11 24.61
N LEU A 233 1.69 3.02 25.43
CA LEU A 233 2.06 1.78 26.13
C LEU A 233 0.98 1.32 27.13
N LEU A 234 0.17 2.26 27.62
CA LEU A 234 -0.94 2.09 28.56
C LEU A 234 -2.00 3.18 28.29
N GLU A 235 -3.25 2.97 28.71
CA GLU A 235 -4.28 4.01 28.67
C GLU A 235 -3.98 5.13 29.67
N ARG A 236 -4.52 6.35 29.47
CA ARG A 236 -4.23 7.50 30.34
C ARG A 236 -4.51 7.22 31.83
N SER A 237 -5.66 6.64 32.14
CA SER A 237 -6.03 6.25 33.51
C SER A 237 -5.09 5.19 34.09
N GLU A 238 -4.64 4.25 33.26
CA GLU A 238 -3.70 3.20 33.63
C GLU A 238 -2.31 3.76 33.95
N ILE A 239 -1.84 4.73 33.15
CA ILE A 239 -0.55 5.41 33.34
C ILE A 239 -0.51 6.12 34.70
N GLU A 240 -1.56 6.87 35.03
CA GLU A 240 -1.65 7.58 36.31
C GLU A 240 -1.71 6.59 37.48
N ALA A 241 -2.53 5.54 37.37
CA ALA A 241 -2.66 4.53 38.41
C ALA A 241 -1.33 3.81 38.68
N VAL A 242 -0.61 3.41 37.62
CA VAL A 242 0.70 2.75 37.76
C VAL A 242 1.71 3.69 38.42
N TYR A 243 1.79 4.94 37.96
CA TYR A 243 2.73 5.90 38.53
C TYR A 243 2.45 6.20 40.00
N GLN A 244 1.19 6.42 40.36
CA GLN A 244 0.80 6.66 41.76
C GLN A 244 1.06 5.44 42.64
N ASN A 245 0.76 4.23 42.16
CA ASN A 245 1.07 2.99 42.90
C ASN A 245 2.57 2.85 43.15
N MET A 246 3.42 3.16 42.17
CA MET A 246 4.88 3.14 42.35
C MET A 246 5.36 4.22 43.33
N LEU A 247 4.73 5.41 43.34
CA LEU A 247 5.07 6.49 44.26
C LEU A 247 4.76 6.15 45.74
N LEU A 248 3.80 5.26 46.02
CA LEU A 248 3.55 4.78 47.40
C LEU A 248 4.78 4.10 48.03
N HIS A 249 5.69 3.61 47.19
CA HIS A 249 6.94 2.98 47.62
C HIS A 249 8.13 3.96 47.61
N SER A 250 7.89 5.27 47.51
CA SER A 250 8.96 6.29 47.45
C SER A 250 9.99 6.11 48.57
N ASN A 251 9.52 5.85 49.79
CA ASN A 251 10.36 5.73 50.99
C ASN A 251 11.38 4.58 50.89
N ASP A 252 11.08 3.52 50.12
CA ASP A 252 11.97 2.37 49.96
C ASP A 252 13.18 2.69 49.06
N TYR A 253 13.03 3.67 48.16
CA TYR A 253 14.10 4.16 47.27
C TYR A 253 14.99 5.23 47.92
N TYR A 254 14.53 5.89 48.98
CA TYR A 254 15.22 7.00 49.62
C TYR A 254 15.63 6.72 51.07
N ASP A 255 15.71 5.43 51.45
CA ASP A 255 16.35 5.01 52.70
C ASP A 255 17.80 5.55 52.79
N LEU A 256 18.15 6.12 53.95
CA LEU A 256 19.45 6.71 54.26
C LEU A 256 20.52 5.66 54.59
N SER A 257 20.20 4.36 54.49
CA SER A 257 21.16 3.28 54.73
C SER A 257 22.27 3.21 53.68
N ALA A 258 23.45 2.74 54.11
CA ALA A 258 24.60 2.47 53.24
C ALA A 258 24.31 1.41 52.15
N TYR A 259 23.17 0.72 52.25
CA TYR A 259 22.73 -0.32 51.30
C TYR A 259 21.86 0.24 50.16
N ASN A 260 21.57 1.54 50.14
CA ASN A 260 20.84 2.20 49.05
C ASN A 260 21.74 2.33 47.81
N SER A 261 21.76 1.29 46.99
CA SER A 261 22.55 1.21 45.75
C SER A 261 21.67 1.23 44.50
N LYS A 262 22.23 1.67 43.38
CA LYS A 262 21.56 1.67 42.06
C LYS A 262 20.94 0.31 41.72
N ASN A 263 21.69 -0.78 41.88
CA ASN A 263 21.23 -2.12 41.52
C ASN A 263 20.06 -2.58 42.39
N LYS A 264 20.08 -2.29 43.70
CA LYS A 264 18.94 -2.52 44.59
C LYS A 264 17.71 -1.77 44.09
N ASN A 265 17.85 -0.48 43.78
CA ASN A 265 16.75 0.36 43.34
C ASN A 265 16.18 -0.09 41.99
N LEU A 266 17.03 -0.52 41.04
CA LEU A 266 16.58 -1.06 39.77
C LEU A 266 15.67 -2.29 39.97
N VAL A 267 16.07 -3.21 40.85
CA VAL A 267 15.27 -4.41 41.17
C VAL A 267 13.96 -4.03 41.85
N LEU A 268 13.99 -3.15 42.86
CA LEU A 268 12.78 -2.68 43.54
C LEU A 268 11.82 -1.98 42.58
N SER A 269 12.32 -1.10 41.72
CA SER A 269 11.52 -0.46 40.68
C SER A 269 10.87 -1.46 39.74
N GLY A 270 11.55 -2.55 39.40
CA GLY A 270 10.99 -3.59 38.53
C GLY A 270 9.87 -4.36 39.24
N MET A 271 10.08 -4.68 40.51
CA MET A 271 9.06 -5.34 41.35
C MET A 271 7.83 -4.45 41.53
N TYR A 272 8.01 -3.18 41.89
CA TYR A 272 6.90 -2.27 42.12
C TYR A 272 6.18 -1.87 40.83
N LEU A 273 6.87 -1.81 39.69
CA LEU A 273 6.20 -1.66 38.40
C LEU A 273 5.32 -2.87 38.11
N LYS A 274 5.84 -4.09 38.32
CA LYS A 274 5.05 -5.32 38.14
C LYS A 274 3.83 -5.34 39.06
N GLU A 275 4.00 -5.07 40.34
CA GLU A 275 2.89 -5.00 41.30
C GLU A 275 1.85 -3.94 40.89
N SER A 276 2.31 -2.78 40.40
CA SER A 276 1.43 -1.70 39.96
C SER A 276 0.64 -2.06 38.70
N LEU A 277 1.24 -2.81 37.78
CA LEU A 277 0.57 -3.34 36.58
C LEU A 277 -0.43 -4.45 36.94
N ASP A 278 -0.09 -5.32 37.90
CA ASP A 278 -0.99 -6.35 38.39
C ASP A 278 -2.25 -5.73 39.04
N LYS A 279 -2.10 -4.62 39.79
CA LYS A 279 -3.23 -3.86 40.38
C LYS A 279 -4.22 -3.30 39.36
N ILE A 280 -3.81 -3.10 38.11
CA ILE A 280 -4.69 -2.65 37.02
C ILE A 280 -5.03 -3.78 36.04
N ASN A 281 -4.87 -5.05 36.46
CA ASN A 281 -5.16 -6.25 35.67
C ASN A 281 -4.34 -6.38 34.36
N LYS A 282 -3.08 -5.90 34.36
CA LYS A 282 -2.14 -6.02 33.23
C LYS A 282 -1.00 -7.02 33.53
N PHE A 283 -1.37 -8.25 33.88
CA PHE A 283 -0.44 -9.30 34.33
C PHE A 283 0.37 -9.97 33.19
N ASP A 284 -0.16 -10.00 31.96
CA ASP A 284 0.46 -10.65 30.78
C ASP A 284 1.02 -9.65 29.76
N LEU A 285 1.66 -8.58 30.23
CA LEU A 285 2.30 -7.62 29.35
C LEU A 285 3.52 -8.22 28.64
N ASP A 286 3.64 -7.96 27.34
CA ASP A 286 4.84 -8.34 26.57
C ASP A 286 6.09 -7.72 27.20
N LYS A 287 7.17 -8.50 27.26
CA LYS A 287 8.43 -8.10 27.92
C LYS A 287 8.98 -6.79 27.36
N LYS A 288 8.82 -6.49 26.07
CA LYS A 288 9.28 -5.24 25.47
C LYS A 288 8.46 -4.06 25.96
N ILE A 289 7.15 -4.23 26.10
CA ILE A 289 6.25 -3.18 26.61
C ILE A 289 6.57 -2.90 28.08
N PHE A 290 6.76 -3.95 28.89
CA PHE A 290 7.18 -3.80 30.29
C PHE A 290 8.48 -3.00 30.41
N LEU A 291 9.51 -3.37 29.64
CA LEU A 291 10.79 -2.65 29.65
C LEU A 291 10.65 -1.20 29.17
N SER A 292 9.80 -0.96 28.17
CA SER A 292 9.54 0.39 27.68
C SER A 292 8.89 1.26 28.75
N ILE A 293 7.88 0.75 29.47
CA ILE A 293 7.24 1.49 30.58
C ILE A 293 8.28 1.76 31.69
N TYR A 294 9.08 0.75 32.02
CA TYR A 294 10.12 0.84 33.05
C TYR A 294 11.12 1.96 32.75
N GLU A 295 11.67 1.99 31.54
CA GLU A 295 12.66 3.00 31.14
C GLU A 295 12.11 4.43 31.14
N GLN A 296 10.79 4.58 31.01
CA GLN A 296 10.14 5.89 30.97
C GLN A 296 9.86 6.49 32.36
N ILE A 297 9.60 5.62 33.36
CA ILE A 297 9.25 6.01 34.74
C ILE A 297 10.47 5.93 35.67
N VAL A 298 11.48 5.12 35.35
CA VAL A 298 12.63 4.84 36.22
C VAL A 298 13.90 5.49 35.65
N SER A 299 14.60 6.24 36.50
CA SER A 299 15.91 6.82 36.18
C SER A 299 16.95 5.72 36.06
N GLN A 300 17.51 5.53 34.87
CA GLN A 300 18.56 4.51 34.63
C GLN A 300 19.88 4.84 35.33
N GLU A 301 20.08 6.10 35.74
CA GLU A 301 21.27 6.52 36.49
C GLU A 301 21.18 6.11 37.96
N SER A 302 20.01 6.28 38.59
CA SER A 302 19.82 6.06 40.03
C SER A 302 19.08 4.76 40.39
N GLY A 303 18.38 4.17 39.41
CA GLY A 303 17.46 3.05 39.59
C GLY A 303 16.13 3.41 40.26
N LYS A 304 15.88 4.69 40.54
CA LYS A 304 14.71 5.16 41.29
C LYS A 304 13.59 5.60 40.36
N VAL A 305 12.35 5.54 40.84
CA VAL A 305 11.21 6.20 40.20
C VAL A 305 11.49 7.70 40.09
N ILE A 306 11.27 8.26 38.91
CA ILE A 306 11.43 9.69 38.67
C ILE A 306 10.29 10.42 39.38
N LEU A 307 10.63 11.28 40.33
CA LEU A 307 9.65 12.06 41.09
C LEU A 307 9.15 13.27 40.29
N ASN A 308 7.95 13.73 40.62
CA ASN A 308 7.35 14.97 40.12
C ASN A 308 7.21 15.05 38.59
N ILE A 309 7.00 13.92 37.91
CA ILE A 309 6.57 13.95 36.51
C ILE A 309 5.11 14.42 36.48
N ASP A 310 4.83 15.52 35.80
CA ASP A 310 3.45 15.96 35.58
C ASP A 310 2.71 15.04 34.61
N ASN A 311 1.38 14.98 34.70
CA ASN A 311 0.59 14.02 33.91
C ASN A 311 0.78 14.19 32.40
N GLN A 312 1.00 15.41 31.88
CA GLN A 312 1.21 15.61 30.45
C GLN A 312 2.57 15.03 30.01
N THR A 313 3.62 15.28 30.77
CA THR A 313 4.95 14.70 30.52
C THR A 313 4.92 13.18 30.65
N LEU A 314 4.20 12.65 31.63
CA LEU A 314 4.04 11.21 31.84
C LEU A 314 3.31 10.54 30.65
N TYR A 315 2.21 11.14 30.17
CA TYR A 315 1.50 10.65 28.99
C TYR A 315 2.38 10.68 27.74
N LYS A 316 3.10 11.78 27.53
CA LYS A 316 3.98 11.94 26.38
C LYS A 316 5.13 10.93 26.40
N LYS A 317 5.66 10.61 27.58
CA LYS A 317 6.68 9.55 27.77
C LYS A 317 6.15 8.15 27.43
N MET A 318 4.85 7.95 27.50
CA MET A 318 4.19 6.68 27.19
C MET A 318 3.70 6.61 25.74
N GLU A 319 3.91 7.65 24.93
CA GLU A 319 3.62 7.66 23.50
C GLU A 319 4.62 6.79 22.73
N VAL A 320 4.10 5.88 21.93
CA VAL A 320 4.85 5.14 20.91
C VAL A 320 4.44 5.68 19.55
N GLN A 321 5.39 6.29 18.86
CA GLN A 321 5.18 6.73 17.48
C GLN A 321 5.49 5.58 16.54
N ASP A 322 4.44 4.88 16.12
CA ASP A 322 4.52 3.90 15.05
C ASP A 322 4.45 4.65 13.71
N ASN A 323 5.51 4.57 12.92
CA ASN A 323 5.52 5.05 11.54
C ASN A 323 5.17 3.87 10.62
N LYS A 324 3.89 3.71 10.30
CA LYS A 324 3.42 2.69 9.35
C LYS A 324 3.11 3.35 8.00
N PRO A 325 3.54 2.77 6.87
CA PRO A 325 3.16 3.32 5.57
C PRO A 325 1.67 3.05 5.29
N TYR A 326 1.05 3.90 4.49
CA TYR A 326 -0.30 3.65 3.96
C TYR A 326 -0.26 2.48 2.98
N THR A 327 -1.28 1.63 3.04
CA THR A 327 -1.47 0.55 2.06
C THR A 327 -1.99 1.11 0.75
N TYR A 328 -1.39 0.68 -0.36
CA TYR A 328 -1.85 0.93 -1.72
C TYR A 328 -2.49 -0.33 -2.31
N LEU A 329 -3.66 -0.15 -2.92
CA LEU A 329 -4.34 -1.17 -3.71
C LEU A 329 -4.93 -0.52 -4.97
N GLY A 330 -4.37 -0.85 -6.12
CA GLY A 330 -4.81 -0.34 -7.42
C GLY A 330 -5.23 -1.45 -8.37
N ASN A 331 -6.28 -1.22 -9.15
CA ASN A 331 -6.79 -2.13 -10.16
C ASN A 331 -6.59 -1.52 -11.54
N VAL A 332 -6.00 -2.30 -12.45
CA VAL A 332 -5.81 -1.93 -13.85
C VAL A 332 -6.62 -2.86 -14.73
N THR A 333 -7.42 -2.29 -15.63
CA THR A 333 -8.01 -3.03 -16.75
C THR A 333 -7.30 -2.63 -18.03
N PHE A 334 -6.88 -3.61 -18.83
CA PHE A 334 -6.22 -3.36 -20.11
C PHE A 334 -7.21 -3.46 -21.25
N ASP A 335 -7.31 -2.39 -22.03
CA ASP A 335 -8.04 -2.39 -23.29
C ASP A 335 -7.04 -2.40 -24.46
N TYR A 336 -7.40 -3.12 -25.53
CA TYR A 336 -6.62 -3.13 -26.77
C TYR A 336 -6.64 -1.75 -27.42
N LYS A 337 -5.45 -1.24 -27.75
CA LYS A 337 -5.28 -0.06 -28.60
C LYS A 337 -4.61 -0.47 -29.91
N PRO A 338 -5.26 -0.21 -31.05
CA PRO A 338 -4.74 -0.56 -32.37
C PRO A 338 -3.46 0.17 -32.75
#